data_AF-A0A836CET4-F1
#
_entry.id   AF-A0A836CET4-F1
#
_cell.length_a   1.000
_cell.length_b   1.000
_cell.length_c   1.000
_cell.angle_alpha   90.00
_cell.angle_beta   90.00
_cell.angle_gamma   90.00
#
_symmetry.space_group_name_H-M   'P 1'
#
loop_
_entity.id
_entity.type
_entity.pdbx_description
1 polymer ?
#
loop_
_entity_poly.entity_id
_entity_poly.type
_entity_poly.pdbx_seq_one_letter_code
_entity_poly.pdbx_strand_id
1 'polypeptide(L)'
;MEPLTEANGYSSASAPTGKLVLELFGTEAPKTVEAFLSYITPEPADSGPSYASSLFTRLVPGRQLDGGRISGLNQISLAGSSQLQYFGRIFPATPSFESNALRHDCRGLLTKSKLEAGPEFTITLGPCPELDASNVVFGRVVEGEETLRALEQVPLYSSGSTQEEGSVADNWYRAQRSASLFVGRNVLRDERAVDRTGTFLRRVDVVRCGRLK
;
A
#
# COMPACT_ATOMS: atom_id res chain seq x y z
N MET A 1 -22.92 29.27 21.59
CA MET A 1 -21.59 28.68 21.34
C MET A 1 -21.84 27.20 21.11
N GLU A 2 -22.18 26.83 19.88
CA GLU A 2 -22.53 25.46 19.52
C GLU A 2 -21.25 24.61 19.41
N PRO A 3 -21.29 23.33 19.84
CA PRO A 3 -20.18 22.42 19.66
C PRO A 3 -20.02 22.05 18.18
N LEU A 4 -18.76 22.01 17.74
CA LEU A 4 -18.36 21.65 16.38
C LEU A 4 -18.95 20.30 15.99
N THR A 5 -19.71 20.34 14.90
CA THR A 5 -20.40 19.23 14.24
C THR A 5 -19.45 18.10 13.88
N GLU A 6 -19.88 16.89 14.23
CA GLU A 6 -19.44 15.62 13.66
C GLU A 6 -19.57 15.70 12.13
N ALA A 7 -18.45 15.87 11.43
CA ALA A 7 -18.44 15.88 9.97
C ALA A 7 -17.79 14.59 9.44
N ASN A 8 -18.65 13.78 8.82
CA ASN A 8 -18.41 12.58 8.02
C ASN A 8 -18.28 11.26 8.79
N GLY A 9 -19.46 10.69 9.08
CA GLY A 9 -19.65 9.32 9.53
C GLY A 9 -18.95 8.30 8.63
N TYR A 10 -17.93 7.66 9.19
CA TYR A 10 -17.33 6.43 8.68
C TYR A 10 -18.22 5.26 9.11
N SER A 11 -19.18 4.87 8.26
CA SER A 11 -19.99 3.67 8.51
C SER A 11 -19.14 2.41 8.28
N SER A 12 -18.85 1.69 9.36
CA SER A 12 -18.03 0.47 9.43
C SER A 12 -18.75 -0.78 8.90
N ALA A 13 -19.47 -0.67 7.79
CA ALA A 13 -20.23 -1.80 7.24
C ALA A 13 -19.42 -2.49 6.12
N SER A 14 -18.88 -3.68 6.41
CA SER A 14 -18.42 -4.70 5.45
C SER A 14 -17.04 -4.54 4.78
N ALA A 15 -16.03 -3.98 5.45
CA ALA A 15 -14.64 -4.22 5.02
C ALA A 15 -14.18 -5.61 5.51
N PRO A 16 -13.49 -6.43 4.68
CA PRO A 16 -12.94 -7.69 5.16
C PRO A 16 -11.83 -7.41 6.17
N THR A 17 -12.13 -7.64 7.44
CA THR A 17 -11.15 -7.59 8.53
C THR A 17 -10.48 -8.95 8.64
N GLY A 18 -9.16 -8.96 8.67
CA GLY A 18 -8.38 -10.19 8.81
C GLY A 18 -6.96 -9.91 9.25
N LYS A 19 -6.23 -10.97 9.58
CA LYS A 19 -4.86 -10.90 10.10
C LYS A 19 -3.92 -11.51 9.08
N LEU A 20 -2.87 -10.78 8.72
CA LEU A 20 -1.73 -11.31 7.96
C LEU A 20 -0.53 -11.48 8.90
N VAL A 21 0.11 -12.63 8.86
CA VAL A 21 1.41 -12.86 9.51
C VAL A 21 2.46 -12.91 8.42
N LEU A 22 3.50 -12.09 8.60
CA LEU A 22 4.54 -11.85 7.61
C LEU A 22 5.88 -12.40 8.13
N GLU A 23 6.58 -13.13 7.28
CA GLU A 23 7.98 -13.49 7.43
C GLU A 23 8.83 -12.53 6.59
N LEU A 24 9.89 -11.97 7.17
CA LEU A 24 10.75 -10.98 6.53
C LEU A 24 12.15 -11.55 6.28
N PHE A 25 12.67 -11.38 5.06
CA PHE A 25 13.95 -11.89 4.58
C PHE A 25 15.09 -10.93 4.95
N GLY A 26 15.38 -10.84 6.24
CA GLY A 26 16.36 -9.88 6.77
C GLY A 26 17.82 -10.17 6.39
N THR A 27 18.12 -11.34 5.82
CA THR A 27 19.46 -11.69 5.33
C THR A 27 19.62 -11.28 3.86
N GLU A 28 18.57 -11.43 3.08
CA GLU A 28 18.51 -11.23 1.63
C GLU A 28 18.13 -9.79 1.27
N ALA A 29 17.38 -9.11 2.13
CA ALA A 29 16.94 -7.74 1.95
C ALA A 29 17.03 -6.92 3.27
N PRO A 30 18.21 -6.84 3.92
CA PRO A 30 18.36 -6.19 5.22
C PRO A 30 17.88 -4.73 5.24
N LYS A 31 18.21 -3.94 4.21
CA LYS A 31 17.86 -2.51 4.17
C LYS A 31 16.36 -2.31 3.95
N THR A 32 15.77 -3.09 3.06
CA THR A 32 14.32 -3.02 2.82
C THR A 32 13.53 -3.51 4.03
N VAL A 33 13.99 -4.56 4.71
CA VAL A 33 13.36 -5.04 5.94
C VAL A 33 13.46 -4.01 7.06
N GLU A 34 14.62 -3.40 7.28
CA GLU A 34 14.78 -2.34 8.29
C GLU A 34 13.87 -1.13 8.01
N ALA A 35 13.80 -0.68 6.75
CA ALA A 35 12.89 0.38 6.34
C ALA A 35 11.42 0.01 6.57
N PHE A 36 11.02 -1.22 6.23
CA PHE A 36 9.65 -1.70 6.47
C PHE A 36 9.33 -1.73 7.97
N LEU A 37 10.23 -2.25 8.81
CA LEU A 37 10.06 -2.31 10.26
C LEU A 37 9.91 -0.91 10.89
N SER A 38 10.58 0.11 10.34
CA SER A 38 10.49 1.48 10.86
C SER A 38 9.07 2.07 10.82
N TYR A 39 8.20 1.57 9.94
CA TYR A 39 6.80 1.98 9.83
C TYR A 39 5.83 1.10 10.64
N ILE A 40 6.25 -0.05 11.18
CA ILE A 40 5.36 -0.93 11.96
C ILE A 40 5.07 -0.37 13.35
N THR A 41 6.06 0.23 14.00
CA THR A 41 5.91 0.78 15.35
C THR A 41 6.76 2.06 15.45
N PRO A 42 6.16 3.25 15.27
CA PRO A 42 6.87 4.47 15.67
C PRO A 42 6.99 4.41 17.20
N GLU A 43 8.19 4.23 17.74
CA GLU A 43 8.46 4.42 19.17
C GLU A 43 9.06 5.83 19.34
N PRO A 44 8.42 6.73 20.12
CA PRO A 44 7.14 6.55 20.80
C PRO A 44 5.92 6.62 19.85
N ALA A 45 4.82 5.98 20.26
CA ALA A 45 3.60 5.68 19.50
C ALA A 45 2.92 6.84 18.74
N ASP A 46 3.32 8.08 19.02
CA ASP A 46 2.79 9.32 18.45
C ASP A 46 3.83 10.14 17.65
N SER A 47 4.98 9.56 17.29
CA SER A 47 6.12 10.35 16.78
C SER A 47 6.36 10.29 15.26
N GLY A 48 5.69 9.41 14.51
CA GLY A 48 6.00 9.26 13.09
C GLY A 48 4.98 8.47 12.28
N PRO A 49 5.15 8.42 10.95
CA PRO A 49 4.27 7.66 10.07
C PRO A 49 4.26 6.18 10.44
N SER A 50 3.07 5.56 10.44
CA SER A 50 2.90 4.14 10.79
C SER A 50 1.95 3.40 9.85
N TYR A 51 2.23 2.11 9.63
CA TYR A 51 1.31 1.18 8.97
C TYR A 51 -0.03 1.02 9.71
N ALA A 52 -0.13 1.38 10.99
CA ALA A 52 -1.39 1.41 11.72
C ALA A 52 -2.43 2.37 11.10
N SER A 53 -1.97 3.41 10.38
CA SER A 53 -2.82 4.34 9.61
C SER A 53 -2.69 4.16 8.09
N SER A 54 -2.14 3.03 7.65
CA SER A 54 -1.97 2.72 6.23
C SER A 54 -3.15 2.00 5.60
N LEU A 55 -3.27 2.18 4.29
CA LEU A 55 -4.34 1.60 3.46
C LEU A 55 -3.76 0.80 2.30
N PHE A 56 -4.53 -0.19 1.82
CA PHE A 56 -4.31 -0.76 0.50
C PHE A 56 -4.92 0.17 -0.55
N THR A 57 -4.13 0.51 -1.56
CA THR A 57 -4.46 1.56 -2.53
C THR A 57 -4.84 1.00 -3.87
N ARG A 58 -4.28 -0.15 -4.24
CA ARG A 58 -4.50 -0.76 -5.54
C ARG A 58 -4.53 -2.27 -5.42
N LEU A 59 -5.54 -2.86 -6.06
CA LEU A 59 -5.67 -4.30 -6.22
C LEU A 59 -5.67 -4.58 -7.72
N VAL A 60 -4.83 -5.51 -8.15
CA VAL A 60 -4.82 -6.10 -9.50
C VAL A 60 -5.05 -7.60 -9.31
N PRO A 61 -6.29 -8.10 -9.52
CA PRO A 61 -6.65 -9.49 -9.29
C PRO A 61 -5.68 -10.46 -9.99
N GLY A 62 -5.30 -11.53 -9.28
CA GLY A 62 -4.35 -12.54 -9.76
C GLY A 62 -2.90 -12.07 -9.91
N ARG A 63 -2.61 -10.79 -9.65
CA ARG A 63 -1.27 -10.21 -9.82
C ARG A 63 -0.73 -9.60 -8.54
N GLN A 64 -1.30 -8.51 -8.05
CA GLN A 64 -0.72 -7.76 -6.94
C GLN A 64 -1.72 -6.99 -6.10
N LEU A 65 -1.37 -6.76 -4.84
CA LEU A 65 -2.08 -5.91 -3.90
C LEU A 65 -1.08 -4.90 -3.32
N ASP A 66 -1.25 -3.63 -3.66
CA ASP A 66 -0.36 -2.54 -3.24
C ASP A 66 -0.89 -1.86 -1.97
N GLY A 67 -0.03 -1.72 -0.98
CA GLY A 67 -0.33 -1.18 0.34
C GLY A 67 0.77 -0.28 0.87
N GLY A 68 0.63 0.10 2.14
CA GLY A 68 1.60 0.93 2.82
C GLY A 68 1.44 2.44 2.60
N ARG A 69 0.39 2.92 1.92
CA ARG A 69 0.11 4.36 1.87
C ARG A 69 -0.37 4.86 3.22
N ILE A 70 0.47 5.61 3.92
CA ILE A 70 0.22 6.13 5.27
C ILE A 70 -0.53 7.47 5.17
N SER A 71 -1.63 7.60 5.90
CA SER A 71 -2.43 8.83 5.92
C SER A 71 -1.62 9.99 6.52
N GLY A 72 -1.51 11.12 5.81
CA GLY A 72 -0.76 12.29 6.27
C GLY A 72 0.73 12.26 5.92
N LEU A 73 1.23 11.18 5.29
CA LEU A 73 2.58 11.10 4.77
C LEU A 73 2.60 11.51 3.29
N ASN A 74 3.32 12.58 2.97
CA ASN A 74 3.45 13.09 1.61
C ASN A 74 4.91 13.17 1.19
N GLN A 75 5.20 12.92 -0.09
CA GLN A 75 6.51 13.20 -0.64
C GLN A 75 6.59 14.68 -1.06
N ILE A 76 7.64 15.36 -0.59
CA ILE A 76 7.93 16.76 -0.92
C ILE A 76 9.34 16.87 -1.52
N SER A 77 9.60 17.95 -2.26
CA SER A 77 10.96 18.29 -2.72
C SER A 77 11.49 19.43 -1.86
N LEU A 78 12.63 19.20 -1.20
CA LEU A 78 13.33 20.21 -0.41
C LEU A 78 14.77 20.30 -0.90
N ALA A 79 15.19 21.50 -1.32
CA ALA A 79 16.54 21.76 -1.84
C ALA A 79 16.97 20.79 -2.95
N GLY A 80 16.06 20.44 -3.86
CA GLY A 80 16.32 19.53 -4.98
C GLY A 80 16.38 18.04 -4.61
N SER A 81 16.10 17.68 -3.36
CA SER A 81 16.05 16.30 -2.87
C SER A 81 14.64 15.91 -2.45
N SER A 82 14.24 14.67 -2.74
CA SER A 82 12.97 14.14 -2.23
C SER A 82 13.05 13.92 -0.73
N GLN A 83 11.99 14.30 -0.01
CA GLN A 83 11.80 14.08 1.41
C GLN A 83 10.38 13.57 1.66
N LEU A 84 10.15 12.93 2.80
CA LEU A 84 8.82 12.58 3.27
C LEU A 84 8.41 13.57 4.35
N GLN A 85 7.18 14.08 4.28
CA GLN A 85 6.60 14.98 5.26
C GLN A 85 5.42 14.31 5.95
N TYR A 86 5.43 14.31 7.29
CA TYR A 86 4.34 13.81 8.11
C TYR A 86 4.04 14.79 9.23
N PHE A 87 2.83 15.36 9.23
CA PHE A 87 2.38 16.39 10.18
C PHE A 87 3.41 17.49 10.46
N GLY A 88 4.00 18.04 9.40
CA GLY A 88 4.99 19.13 9.48
C GLY A 88 6.42 18.68 9.79
N ARG A 89 6.65 17.42 10.15
CA ARG A 89 8.00 16.84 10.35
C ARG A 89 8.53 16.28 9.04
N ILE A 90 9.84 16.41 8.82
CA ILE A 90 10.53 15.94 7.62
C ILE A 90 11.31 14.67 7.95
N PHE A 91 11.18 13.67 7.09
CA PHE A 91 11.83 12.37 7.17
C PHE A 91 12.61 12.13 5.87
N PRO A 92 13.78 11.48 5.94
CA PRO A 92 14.55 11.13 4.76
C PRO A 92 13.75 10.23 3.80
N ALA A 93 13.70 10.60 2.52
CA ALA A 93 13.17 9.74 1.47
C ALA A 93 14.34 9.03 0.76
N THR A 94 14.89 7.99 1.39
CA THR A 94 16.00 7.22 0.82
C THR A 94 15.50 5.90 0.23
N PRO A 95 15.63 5.67 -1.09
CA PRO A 95 15.36 4.36 -1.68
C PRO A 95 16.34 3.31 -1.15
N SER A 96 15.88 2.07 -0.97
CA SER A 96 16.72 1.01 -0.41
C SER A 96 17.86 0.57 -1.34
N PHE A 97 17.73 0.80 -2.67
CA PHE A 97 18.67 0.35 -3.72
C PHE A 97 19.27 -1.03 -3.42
N GLU A 98 18.41 -2.01 -3.18
CA GLU A 98 18.76 -3.38 -2.79
C GLU A 98 18.29 -4.37 -3.87
N SER A 99 18.98 -5.50 -4.00
CA SER A 99 18.61 -6.57 -4.94
C SER A 99 19.05 -7.91 -4.37
N ASN A 100 18.27 -8.95 -4.64
CA ASN A 100 18.59 -10.32 -4.26
C ASN A 100 18.22 -11.28 -5.40
N ALA A 101 18.55 -12.56 -5.21
CA ALA A 101 18.29 -13.61 -6.20
C ALA A 101 16.86 -14.18 -6.12
N LEU A 102 16.02 -13.67 -5.21
CA LEU A 102 14.65 -14.14 -5.06
C LEU A 102 13.80 -13.65 -6.22
N ARG A 103 12.88 -14.50 -6.65
CA ARG A 103 12.02 -14.24 -7.81
C ARG A 103 10.57 -14.11 -7.39
N HIS A 104 9.79 -13.35 -8.15
CA HIS A 104 8.35 -13.21 -7.94
C HIS A 104 7.61 -14.39 -8.58
N ASP A 105 7.89 -15.60 -8.11
CA ASP A 105 7.42 -16.86 -8.72
C ASP A 105 6.16 -17.44 -8.08
N CYS A 106 5.72 -16.88 -6.95
CA CYS A 106 4.57 -17.36 -6.21
C CYS A 106 3.74 -16.22 -5.61
N ARG A 107 2.54 -16.60 -5.15
CA ARG A 107 1.60 -15.75 -4.40
C ARG A 107 2.10 -15.54 -2.97
N GLY A 108 1.78 -14.38 -2.41
CA GLY A 108 2.03 -14.05 -1.01
C GLY A 108 3.42 -13.47 -0.75
N LEU A 109 4.20 -13.15 -1.78
CA LEU A 109 5.50 -12.50 -1.61
C LEU A 109 5.33 -11.00 -1.33
N LEU A 110 6.10 -10.49 -0.38
CA LEU A 110 6.21 -9.05 -0.13
C LEU A 110 7.34 -8.50 -0.98
N THR A 111 7.03 -7.44 -1.71
CA THR A 111 7.97 -6.81 -2.63
C THR A 111 7.90 -5.28 -2.57
N LYS A 112 9.05 -4.65 -2.83
CA LYS A 112 9.21 -3.20 -2.81
C LYS A 112 9.94 -2.71 -4.05
N SER A 113 9.49 -1.60 -4.62
CA SER A 113 10.20 -0.92 -5.71
C SER A 113 11.55 -0.40 -5.24
N LYS A 114 12.61 -0.68 -6.02
CA LYS A 114 13.99 -0.25 -5.69
C LYS A 114 14.16 1.26 -5.73
N LEU A 115 13.29 1.96 -6.46
CA LEU A 115 13.35 3.40 -6.70
C LEU A 115 12.43 4.20 -5.77
N GLU A 116 11.48 3.53 -5.11
CA GLU A 116 10.54 4.21 -4.22
C GLU A 116 11.09 4.29 -2.80
N ALA A 117 11.10 5.50 -2.26
CA ALA A 117 11.62 5.79 -0.93
C ALA A 117 10.55 5.75 0.18
N GLY A 118 9.27 5.76 -0.19
CA GLY A 118 8.18 5.79 0.78
C GLY A 118 7.90 4.43 1.44
N PRO A 119 6.89 4.35 2.31
CA PRO A 119 6.48 3.12 3.01
C PRO A 119 5.78 2.09 2.12
N GLU A 120 5.53 2.41 0.85
CA GLU A 120 4.75 1.56 -0.04
C GLU A 120 5.40 0.19 -0.24
N PHE A 121 4.55 -0.84 -0.27
CA PHE A 121 4.92 -2.23 -0.53
C PHE A 121 3.79 -2.94 -1.27
N THR A 122 4.13 -4.07 -1.88
CA THR A 122 3.19 -4.88 -2.65
C THR A 122 3.21 -6.31 -2.13
N ILE A 123 2.03 -6.94 -2.08
CA ILE A 123 1.88 -8.38 -1.87
C ILE A 123 1.49 -9.02 -3.21
N THR A 124 2.23 -10.03 -3.65
CA THR A 124 1.88 -10.76 -4.88
C THR A 124 0.63 -11.60 -4.67
N LEU A 125 -0.28 -11.61 -5.64
CA LEU A 125 -1.47 -12.47 -5.67
C LEU A 125 -1.30 -13.66 -6.63
N GLY A 126 -0.19 -13.68 -7.37
CA GLY A 126 0.26 -14.75 -8.26
C GLY A 126 1.71 -14.50 -8.72
N PRO A 127 2.27 -15.36 -9.58
CA PRO A 127 3.60 -15.15 -10.16
C PRO A 127 3.65 -13.82 -10.96
N CYS A 128 4.64 -12.98 -10.69
CA CYS A 128 4.82 -11.65 -11.28
C CYS A 128 6.29 -11.43 -11.74
N PRO A 129 6.83 -12.24 -12.66
CA PRO A 129 8.24 -12.18 -13.06
C PRO A 129 8.65 -10.82 -13.66
N GLU A 130 7.70 -10.01 -14.13
CA GLU A 130 7.96 -8.64 -14.60
C GLU A 130 8.50 -7.71 -13.49
N LEU A 131 8.29 -8.05 -12.22
CA LEU A 131 8.76 -7.27 -11.08
C LEU A 131 10.22 -7.59 -10.70
N ASP A 132 10.80 -8.70 -11.17
CA ASP A 132 12.15 -9.17 -10.81
C ASP A 132 13.24 -8.10 -11.10
N ALA A 133 13.07 -7.31 -12.17
CA ALA A 133 14.05 -6.29 -12.55
C ALA A 133 13.97 -5.05 -11.64
N SER A 134 12.76 -4.62 -11.27
CA SER A 134 12.48 -3.31 -10.68
C SER A 134 12.19 -3.34 -9.18
N ASN A 135 11.85 -4.51 -8.64
CA ASN A 135 11.46 -4.68 -7.25
C ASN A 135 12.37 -5.69 -6.53
N VAL A 136 12.39 -5.62 -5.21
CA VAL A 136 13.10 -6.55 -4.34
C VAL A 136 12.09 -7.32 -3.49
N VAL A 137 12.19 -8.65 -3.51
CA VAL A 137 11.40 -9.50 -2.60
C VAL A 137 12.04 -9.42 -1.22
N PHE A 138 11.27 -9.04 -0.20
CA PHE A 138 11.79 -8.84 1.16
C PHE A 138 11.03 -9.62 2.23
N GLY A 139 10.03 -10.42 1.83
CA GLY A 139 9.29 -11.27 2.76
C GLY A 139 8.22 -12.10 2.08
N ARG A 140 7.42 -12.80 2.89
CA ARG A 140 6.23 -13.54 2.46
C ARG A 140 5.16 -13.58 3.53
N VAL A 141 3.91 -13.79 3.11
CA VAL A 141 2.79 -14.10 3.99
C VAL A 141 2.87 -15.57 4.40
N VAL A 142 2.84 -15.83 5.70
CA VAL A 142 2.90 -17.18 6.29
C VAL A 142 1.58 -17.61 6.93
N GLU A 143 0.74 -16.66 7.35
CA GLU A 143 -0.64 -16.90 7.80
C GLU A 143 -1.56 -15.79 7.29
N GLY A 144 -2.84 -16.10 7.06
CA GLY A 144 -3.83 -15.13 6.58
C GLY A 144 -4.16 -15.22 5.09
N GLU A 145 -3.97 -16.39 4.46
CA GLU A 145 -4.29 -16.58 3.04
C GLU A 145 -5.78 -16.38 2.76
N GLU A 146 -6.66 -16.75 3.70
CA GLU A 146 -8.09 -16.45 3.65
C GLU A 146 -8.36 -14.94 3.66
N THR A 147 -7.55 -14.17 4.39
CA THR A 147 -7.60 -12.71 4.40
C THR A 147 -7.16 -12.14 3.04
N LEU A 148 -6.07 -12.64 2.46
CA LEU A 148 -5.64 -12.23 1.11
C LEU A 148 -6.70 -12.55 0.05
N ARG A 149 -7.32 -13.73 0.12
CA ARG A 149 -8.42 -14.10 -0.77
C ARG A 149 -9.62 -13.18 -0.58
N ALA A 150 -10.01 -12.89 0.66
CA ALA A 150 -11.10 -11.96 0.94
C ALA A 150 -10.80 -10.56 0.37
N LEU A 151 -9.57 -10.08 0.51
CA LEU A 151 -9.11 -8.80 -0.06
C LEU A 151 -9.15 -8.80 -1.59
N GLU A 152 -8.74 -9.89 -2.23
CA GLU A 152 -8.82 -10.08 -3.68
C GLU A 152 -10.27 -10.19 -4.20
N GLN A 153 -11.20 -10.59 -3.32
CA GLN A 153 -12.62 -10.62 -3.62
C GLN A 153 -13.30 -9.25 -3.50
N VAL A 154 -12.64 -8.25 -2.93
CA VAL A 154 -13.20 -6.90 -2.80
C VAL A 154 -13.40 -6.28 -4.18
N PRO A 155 -14.60 -5.77 -4.49
CA PRO A 155 -14.82 -5.09 -5.76
C PRO A 155 -13.90 -3.89 -5.92
N LEU A 156 -13.40 -3.69 -7.14
CA LEU A 156 -12.58 -2.53 -7.47
C LEU A 156 -13.48 -1.31 -7.59
N TYR A 157 -13.55 -0.51 -6.53
CA TYR A 157 -14.24 0.78 -6.52
C TYR A 157 -13.28 1.89 -6.94
N SER A 158 -13.78 2.87 -7.70
CA SER A 158 -13.09 4.14 -7.87
C SER A 158 -13.81 5.23 -7.09
N SER A 159 -13.20 5.76 -6.04
CA SER A 159 -13.73 6.98 -5.42
C SER A 159 -13.45 8.19 -6.33
N GLY A 160 -14.24 9.25 -6.21
CA GLY A 160 -13.88 10.56 -6.78
C GLY A 160 -12.61 11.12 -6.13
N SER A 161 -11.95 12.07 -6.81
CA SER A 161 -10.88 12.86 -6.19
C SER A 161 -11.49 13.76 -5.11
N THR A 162 -10.76 13.97 -4.01
CA THR A 162 -11.11 14.99 -3.00
C THR A 162 -10.38 16.31 -3.26
N GLN A 163 -9.72 16.42 -4.43
CA GLN A 163 -8.91 17.57 -4.84
C GLN A 163 -9.76 18.53 -5.65
N GLU A 164 -9.32 19.78 -5.77
CA GLU A 164 -9.99 20.74 -6.63
C GLU A 164 -10.09 20.21 -8.05
N GLU A 165 -11.31 20.28 -8.59
CA GLU A 165 -11.64 19.81 -9.91
C GLU A 165 -10.79 20.53 -10.97
N GLY A 166 -10.13 19.75 -11.83
CA GLY A 166 -9.23 20.25 -12.86
C GLY A 166 -7.79 20.53 -12.41
N SER A 167 -7.47 20.34 -11.12
CA SER A 167 -6.08 20.38 -10.66
C SER A 167 -5.23 19.28 -11.32
N VAL A 168 -3.90 19.46 -11.35
CA VAL A 168 -2.98 18.42 -11.86
C VAL A 168 -3.16 17.10 -11.10
N ALA A 169 -3.40 17.17 -9.79
CA ALA A 169 -3.65 16.02 -8.94
C ALA A 169 -5.01 15.35 -9.27
N ASP A 170 -6.07 16.13 -9.51
CA ASP A 170 -7.37 15.62 -9.96
C ASP A 170 -7.27 14.97 -11.35
N ASN A 171 -6.58 15.60 -12.30
CA ASN A 171 -6.40 15.07 -13.65
C ASN A 171 -5.56 13.77 -13.66
N TRP A 172 -4.48 13.74 -12.87
CA TRP A 172 -3.69 12.53 -12.66
C TRP A 172 -4.55 11.41 -12.06
N TYR A 173 -5.33 11.74 -11.02
CA TYR A 173 -6.21 10.80 -10.36
C TYR A 173 -7.31 10.26 -11.29
N ARG A 174 -7.93 11.13 -12.11
CA ARG A 174 -8.90 10.75 -13.15
C ARG A 174 -8.28 9.84 -14.21
N ALA A 175 -7.06 10.12 -14.65
CA ALA A 175 -6.33 9.28 -15.61
C ALA A 175 -5.98 7.90 -15.02
N GLN A 176 -5.53 7.86 -13.76
CA GLN A 176 -5.24 6.61 -13.07
C GLN A 176 -6.51 5.78 -12.82
N ARG A 177 -7.63 6.45 -12.50
CA ARG A 177 -8.97 5.85 -12.36
C ARG A 177 -9.48 5.26 -13.68
N SER A 178 -9.41 6.00 -14.77
CA SER A 178 -9.88 5.53 -16.07
C SER A 178 -9.05 4.35 -16.57
N ALA A 179 -7.72 4.39 -16.37
CA ALA A 179 -6.83 3.28 -16.68
C ALA A 179 -7.16 2.03 -15.86
N SER A 180 -7.40 2.19 -14.55
CA SER A 180 -7.71 1.05 -13.66
C SER A 180 -9.04 0.39 -13.99
N LEU A 181 -10.09 1.17 -14.28
CA LEU A 181 -11.39 0.65 -14.71
C LEU A 181 -11.32 -0.01 -16.09
N PHE A 182 -10.59 0.60 -17.04
CA PHE A 182 -10.38 0.04 -18.36
C PHE A 182 -9.65 -1.30 -18.29
N VAL A 183 -8.58 -1.39 -17.50
CA VAL A 183 -7.81 -2.63 -17.31
C VAL A 183 -8.67 -3.68 -16.61
N GLY A 184 -9.33 -3.34 -15.51
CA GLY A 184 -10.19 -4.27 -14.78
C GLY A 184 -11.27 -4.88 -15.67
N ARG A 185 -11.99 -4.03 -16.41
CA ARG A 185 -13.14 -4.47 -17.21
C ARG A 185 -12.76 -5.11 -18.54
N ASN A 186 -11.81 -4.55 -19.27
CA ASN A 186 -11.53 -4.96 -20.66
C ASN A 186 -10.32 -5.89 -20.79
N VAL A 187 -9.31 -5.73 -19.93
CA VAL A 187 -8.09 -6.56 -19.97
C VAL A 187 -8.25 -7.79 -19.08
N LEU A 188 -8.68 -7.58 -17.84
CA LEU A 188 -8.84 -8.65 -16.86
C LEU A 188 -10.23 -9.31 -16.90
N ARG A 189 -11.17 -8.76 -17.68
CA ARG A 189 -12.57 -9.21 -17.77
C ARG A 189 -13.26 -9.34 -16.40
N ASP A 190 -12.86 -8.50 -15.46
CA ASP A 190 -13.41 -8.49 -14.11
C ASP A 190 -14.72 -7.68 -14.09
N GLU A 191 -15.85 -8.38 -14.00
CA GLU A 191 -17.18 -7.78 -13.92
C GLU A 191 -17.42 -6.98 -12.64
N ARG A 192 -16.53 -7.11 -11.63
CA ARG A 192 -16.57 -6.34 -10.38
C ARG A 192 -15.92 -4.96 -10.53
N ALA A 193 -15.22 -4.68 -11.63
CA ALA A 193 -14.66 -3.36 -11.92
C ALA A 193 -15.77 -2.38 -12.32
N VAL A 194 -16.41 -1.81 -11.31
CA VAL A 194 -17.58 -0.93 -11.47
C VAL A 194 -17.26 0.44 -10.91
N ASP A 195 -17.60 1.48 -11.68
CA ASP A 195 -17.53 2.84 -11.20
C ASP A 195 -18.65 3.06 -10.17
N ARG A 196 -18.30 2.97 -8.89
CA ARG A 196 -19.16 3.36 -7.77
C ARG A 196 -18.46 4.42 -6.94
N THR A 197 -19.18 5.49 -6.61
CA THR A 197 -18.80 6.42 -5.56
C THR A 197 -18.76 5.67 -4.22
N GLY A 198 -17.56 5.28 -3.78
CA GLY A 198 -17.38 4.46 -2.58
C GLY A 198 -15.92 4.39 -2.12
N THR A 199 -15.74 4.02 -0.85
CA THR A 199 -14.48 4.11 -0.09
C THR A 199 -13.48 3.02 -0.51
N PHE A 200 -12.23 3.42 -0.75
CA PHE A 200 -11.10 2.49 -0.95
C PHE A 200 -10.94 1.51 0.21
N LEU A 201 -10.42 0.32 -0.10
CA LEU A 201 -9.94 -0.72 0.81
C LEU A 201 -9.30 -0.12 2.08
N ARG A 202 -9.92 -0.31 3.24
CA ARG A 202 -9.35 0.16 4.52
C ARG A 202 -9.09 -0.99 5.49
N ARG A 203 -7.80 -1.07 5.83
CA ARG A 203 -7.14 -1.61 7.02
C ARG A 203 -7.07 -3.15 7.16
N VAL A 204 -5.89 -3.69 6.84
CA VAL A 204 -5.37 -4.88 7.52
C VAL A 204 -4.42 -4.38 8.60
N ASP A 205 -4.72 -4.70 9.85
CA ASP A 205 -3.75 -4.50 10.92
C ASP A 205 -2.64 -5.54 10.75
N VAL A 206 -1.42 -5.07 10.50
CA VAL A 206 -0.22 -5.89 10.67
C VAL A 206 0.03 -6.01 12.17
N VAL A 207 -0.69 -6.92 12.83
CA VAL A 207 -0.71 -7.04 14.29
C VAL A 207 0.61 -7.57 14.85
N ARG A 208 1.40 -8.30 14.05
CA ARG A 208 2.67 -8.90 14.50
C ARG A 208 3.58 -9.19 13.31
N CYS A 209 4.81 -8.69 13.36
CA CYS A 209 5.90 -9.10 12.48
C CYS A 209 6.97 -9.80 13.33
N GLY A 210 7.61 -10.84 12.79
CA GLY A 210 8.66 -11.58 13.46
C GLY A 210 9.89 -11.70 12.57
N ARG A 211 11.07 -11.47 13.15
CA ARG A 211 12.35 -11.81 12.52
C ARG A 211 12.70 -13.25 12.92
N LEU A 212 12.67 -14.18 11.97
CA LEU A 212 13.24 -15.51 12.20
C LEU A 212 14.77 -15.37 12.09
N LYS A 213 15.47 -15.86 13.14
CA LYS A 213 16.93 -15.90 13.22
C LYS A 213 17.47 -17.07 12.42
#